data_AF-A0A3M6KG59-F1
#
_entry.id   AF-A0A3M6KG59-F1
#
_cell.length_a   1.000
_cell.length_b   1.000
_cell.length_c   1.000
_cell.angle_alpha   90.00
_cell.angle_beta   90.00
_cell.angle_gamma   90.00
#
_symmetry.space_group_name_H-M   'P 1'
#
loop_
_entity.id
_entity.type
_entity.pdbx_description
1 polymer ?
#
loop_
_entity_poly.entity_id
_entity_poly.type
_entity_poly.pdbx_seq_one_letter_code
_entity_poly.pdbx_strand_id
1 'polypeptide(L)'
;MICLGIESTAHTFSCAVIEKKQKNGKILSDVRKIYRPPEGEGIHPREASRHHIENSSVVLKQCLDEAKIKINDLDMIAYAGGPGLGPCLRVGAVVARSLSS
;
A
#
# COMPACT_ATOMS: atom_id res chain seq x y z
N MET A 1 14.74 9.87 -7.81
CA MET A 1 13.87 9.79 -6.62
C MET A 1 13.00 8.55 -6.76
N ILE A 2 13.07 7.64 -5.81
CA ILE A 2 12.26 6.42 -5.75
C ILE A 2 11.28 6.57 -4.59
N CYS A 3 9.98 6.50 -4.88
CA CYS A 3 8.91 6.65 -3.90
C CYS A 3 8.09 5.36 -3.81
N LEU A 4 7.84 4.90 -2.59
CA LEU A 4 6.84 3.87 -2.29
C LEU A 4 5.51 4.55 -1.94
N GLY A 5 4.44 4.24 -2.68
CA GLY A 5 3.08 4.65 -2.34
C GLY A 5 2.29 3.50 -1.71
N ILE A 6 1.60 3.77 -0.59
CA ILE A 6 0.73 2.82 0.11
C ILE A 6 -0.72 3.32 0.07
N GLU A 7 -1.62 2.50 -0.49
CA GLU A 7 -3.04 2.79 -0.60
C GLU A 7 -3.86 1.79 0.25
N SER A 8 -4.75 2.33 1.10
CA SER A 8 -5.49 1.56 2.11
C SER A 8 -6.82 2.20 2.52
N THR A 9 -7.41 3.06 1.68
CA THR A 9 -8.61 3.85 2.02
C THR A 9 -9.87 2.99 2.18
N ALA A 10 -9.99 1.89 1.43
CA ALA A 10 -11.20 1.07 1.38
C ALA A 10 -10.86 -0.44 1.44
N HIS A 11 -11.44 -1.24 0.54
CA HIS A 11 -11.32 -2.71 0.50
C HIS A 11 -10.06 -3.22 -0.20
N THR A 12 -9.22 -2.34 -0.74
CA THR A 12 -7.96 -2.72 -1.39
C THR A 12 -6.78 -2.25 -0.55
N PHE A 13 -5.83 -3.14 -0.29
CA PHE A 13 -4.49 -2.78 0.15
C PHE A 13 -3.55 -2.91 -1.05
N SER A 14 -2.78 -1.85 -1.34
CA SER A 14 -1.83 -1.87 -2.44
C SER A 14 -0.58 -1.05 -2.17
N CYS A 15 0.51 -1.47 -2.79
CA CYS A 15 1.77 -0.77 -2.82
C CYS A 15 2.19 -0.55 -4.27
N ALA A 16 2.79 0.61 -4.57
CA ALA A 16 3.41 0.90 -5.86
C ALA A 16 4.75 1.58 -5.66
N VAL A 17 5.74 1.23 -6.48
CA VAL A 17 7.03 1.92 -6.53
C VAL A 17 7.08 2.79 -7.78
N ILE A 18 7.38 4.08 -7.61
CA ILE A 18 7.53 5.03 -8.70
C ILE A 18 8.95 5.61 -8.69
N GLU A 19 9.62 5.54 -9.84
CA GLU A 19 10.88 6.24 -10.09
C GLU A 19 10.60 7.56 -10.82
N LYS A 20 11.03 8.68 -10.23
CA LYS A 20 11.04 9.99 -10.88
C LYS A 20 12.46 10.37 -11.30
N LYS A 21 12.63 10.64 -12.60
CA LYS A 21 13.84 11.19 -13.23
C LYS A 21 13.49 12.49 -13.93
N GLN A 22 13.96 13.62 -13.38
CA GLN A 22 13.64 14.97 -13.88
C GLN A 22 12.13 15.21 -14.02
N LYS A 23 11.63 15.39 -15.26
CA LYS A 23 10.20 15.58 -15.57
C LYS A 23 9.44 14.27 -15.84
N ASN A 24 10.13 13.13 -15.92
CA ASN A 24 9.52 11.84 -16.23
C ASN A 24 9.33 11.01 -14.96
N GLY A 25 8.19 10.31 -14.88
CA GLY A 25 7.89 9.31 -13.86
C GLY A 25 7.66 7.94 -14.50
N LYS A 26 8.15 6.88 -13.86
CA LYS A 26 7.93 5.50 -14.28
C LYS A 26 7.44 4.68 -13.11
N ILE A 27 6.35 3.94 -13.31
CA ILE A 27 5.89 2.92 -12.36
C ILE A 27 6.81 1.70 -12.53
N LEU A 28 7.49 1.32 -11.46
CA LEU A 28 8.36 0.15 -11.41
C LEU A 28 7.58 -1.11 -10.99
N SER A 29 6.57 -0.95 -10.13
CA SER A 29 5.64 -2.01 -9.71
C SER A 29 4.32 -1.42 -9.19
N ASP A 30 3.24 -2.20 -9.27
CA ASP A 30 1.91 -1.91 -8.68
C ASP A 30 1.27 -3.24 -8.26
N VAL A 31 1.30 -3.53 -6.95
CA VAL A 31 0.82 -4.80 -6.39
C VAL A 31 -0.38 -4.52 -5.50
N ARG A 32 -1.44 -5.33 -5.69
CA ARG A 32 -2.75 -5.11 -5.06
C ARG A 32 -3.34 -6.39 -4.47
N LYS A 33 -3.97 -6.27 -3.30
CA LYS A 33 -4.82 -7.31 -2.71
C LYS A 33 -6.18 -6.73 -2.37
N ILE A 34 -7.22 -7.30 -2.98
CA ILE A 34 -8.60 -6.82 -2.89
C ILE A 34 -9.38 -7.72 -1.94
N TYR A 35 -9.91 -7.16 -0.85
CA TYR A 35 -10.91 -7.80 -0.01
C TYR A 35 -12.22 -7.90 -0.79
N ARG A 36 -12.77 -9.11 -0.89
CA ARG A 36 -14.05 -9.36 -1.52
C ARG A 36 -15.05 -9.77 -0.42
N PRO A 37 -16.08 -8.97 -0.13
CA PRO A 37 -17.12 -9.39 0.79
C PRO A 37 -17.90 -10.58 0.20
N PRO A 38 -18.57 -11.39 1.04
CA PRO A 38 -19.50 -12.41 0.59
C PRO A 38 -20.59 -11.85 -0.34
N GLU A 39 -21.16 -12.72 -1.16
CA GLU A 39 -22.22 -12.31 -2.08
C GLU A 39 -23.42 -11.72 -1.32
N GLY A 40 -23.89 -10.55 -1.76
CA GLY A 40 -24.98 -9.82 -1.11
C GLY A 40 -24.56 -8.92 0.06
N GLU A 41 -23.28 -8.89 0.44
CA GLU A 41 -22.78 -8.06 1.54
C GLU A 41 -21.95 -6.85 1.07
N GLY A 42 -21.93 -5.80 1.89
CA GLY A 42 -21.11 -4.61 1.70
C GLY A 42 -19.71 -4.74 2.30
N ILE A 43 -18.86 -3.72 2.08
CA ILE A 43 -17.54 -3.66 2.69
C ILE A 43 -17.68 -3.37 4.19
N HIS A 44 -17.44 -4.39 5.01
CA HIS A 44 -17.40 -4.21 6.46
C HIS A 44 -16.02 -3.67 6.89
N PRO A 45 -15.91 -2.49 7.54
CA PRO A 45 -14.62 -1.86 7.83
C PRO A 45 -13.66 -2.72 8.68
N ARG A 46 -14.20 -3.54 9.58
CA ARG A 46 -13.39 -4.45 10.41
C ARG A 46 -12.74 -5.55 9.56
N GLU A 47 -13.52 -6.18 8.68
CA GLU A 47 -13.02 -7.28 7.84
C GLU A 47 -12.04 -6.78 6.78
N ALA A 48 -12.33 -5.64 6.15
CA ALA A 48 -11.39 -4.99 5.24
C ALA A 48 -10.07 -4.64 5.94
N SER A 49 -10.10 -4.12 7.17
CA SER A 49 -8.87 -3.83 7.91
C SER A 49 -8.09 -5.08 8.31
N ARG A 50 -8.78 -6.18 8.63
CA ARG A 50 -8.15 -7.47 8.92
C ARG A 50 -7.44 -8.03 7.69
N HIS A 51 -8.11 -7.97 6.54
CA HIS A 51 -7.49 -8.30 5.25
C HIS A 51 -6.22 -7.46 4.99
N HIS A 52 -6.24 -6.15 5.27
CA HIS A 52 -5.05 -5.31 5.11
C HIS A 52 -3.90 -5.75 6.03
N ILE A 53 -4.19 -6.08 7.28
CA ILE A 53 -3.17 -6.57 8.24
C ILE A 53 -2.55 -7.86 7.71
N GLU A 54 -3.37 -8.83 7.31
CA GLU A 54 -2.94 -10.15 6.83
C GLU A 54 -2.11 -10.06 5.53
N ASN A 55 -2.36 -9.04 4.68
CA ASN A 55 -1.74 -8.94 3.36
C ASN A 55 -0.63 -7.88 3.24
N SER A 56 -0.52 -6.95 4.19
CA SER A 56 0.35 -5.77 4.05
C SER A 56 1.82 -6.10 3.79
N SER A 57 2.38 -7.03 4.56
CA SER A 57 3.77 -7.47 4.43
C SER A 57 4.03 -8.20 3.12
N VAL A 58 3.08 -9.04 2.68
CA VAL A 58 3.16 -9.78 1.41
C VAL A 58 3.13 -8.83 0.22
N VAL A 59 2.18 -7.88 0.21
CA VAL A 59 2.06 -6.88 -0.85
C VAL A 59 3.29 -5.99 -0.92
N LEU A 60 3.81 -5.53 0.22
CA LEU A 60 5.03 -4.73 0.28
C LEU A 60 6.23 -5.49 -0.30
N LYS A 61 6.44 -6.73 0.14
CA LYS A 61 7.55 -7.56 -0.33
C LYS A 61 7.49 -7.78 -1.84
N GLN A 62 6.32 -8.20 -2.35
CA GLN A 62 6.10 -8.41 -3.78
C GLN A 62 6.35 -7.11 -4.59
N CYS A 63 5.89 -5.98 -4.07
CA CYS A 63 6.06 -4.68 -4.72
C CYS A 63 7.54 -4.29 -4.86
N LEU A 64 8.36 -4.52 -3.83
CA LEU A 64 9.80 -4.28 -3.87
C LEU A 64 10.54 -5.29 -4.77
N ASP A 65 10.15 -6.57 -4.70
CA ASP A 65 10.72 -7.64 -5.53
C ASP A 65 10.47 -7.39 -7.03
N GLU A 66 9.24 -7.00 -7.41
CA GLU A 66 8.87 -6.65 -8.79
C GLU A 66 9.61 -5.40 -9.29
N ALA A 67 9.76 -4.40 -8.42
CA ALA A 67 10.54 -3.19 -8.72
C ALA A 67 12.05 -3.44 -8.75
N LYS A 68 12.52 -4.60 -8.26
CA LYS A 68 13.94 -4.99 -8.14
C LYS A 68 14.75 -4.01 -7.30
N ILE A 69 14.18 -3.53 -6.20
CA ILE A 69 14.84 -2.62 -5.26
C ILE A 69 14.75 -3.15 -3.83
N LYS A 70 15.58 -2.61 -2.94
CA LYS A 70 15.53 -2.81 -1.49
C LYS A 70 14.84 -1.63 -0.82
N ILE A 71 14.40 -1.82 0.42
CA ILE A 71 13.83 -0.74 1.25
C ILE A 71 14.79 0.45 1.35
N ASN A 72 16.09 0.20 1.48
CA ASN A 72 17.12 1.24 1.61
C ASN A 72 17.35 2.06 0.31
N ASP A 73 16.78 1.64 -0.81
CA ASP A 73 16.84 2.39 -2.07
C ASP A 73 15.69 3.43 -2.18
N LEU A 74 14.74 3.42 -1.24
CA LEU A 74 13.62 4.36 -1.22
C LEU A 74 14.07 5.74 -0.70
N ASP A 75 13.74 6.79 -1.45
CA ASP A 75 13.96 8.18 -1.03
C ASP A 75 12.76 8.73 -0.25
N MET A 76 11.57 8.16 -0.45
CA MET A 76 10.32 8.64 0.14
C MET A 76 9.29 7.52 0.30
N ILE A 77 8.47 7.61 1.34
CA ILE A 77 7.29 6.77 1.55
C ILE A 77 6.07 7.70 1.63
N ALA A 78 5.11 7.48 0.74
CA ALA A 78 3.81 8.14 0.72
C ALA A 78 2.72 7.14 1.11
N TYR A 79 1.69 7.61 1.82
CA TYR A 79 0.53 6.78 2.15
C TYR A 79 -0.76 7.58 2.05
N ALA A 80 -1.87 6.89 1.85
CA ALA A 80 -3.19 7.51 1.87
C ALA A 80 -3.54 8.01 3.29
N GLY A 81 -3.47 9.33 3.50
CA GLY A 81 -3.81 9.99 4.76
C GLY A 81 -5.32 10.17 5.01
N GLY A 82 -6.15 9.89 4.01
CA GLY A 82 -7.61 10.07 4.03
C GLY A 82 -8.12 10.88 2.83
N PRO A 83 -9.46 10.96 2.65
CA PRO A 83 -10.52 10.31 3.42
C PRO A 83 -10.58 8.78 3.20
N GLY A 84 -11.35 8.05 4.01
CA GLY A 84 -11.51 6.60 3.89
C GLY A 84 -12.02 5.90 5.14
N LEU A 85 -12.02 4.56 5.14
CA LEU A 85 -12.40 3.73 6.27
C LEU A 85 -11.33 3.81 7.36
N GLY A 86 -11.67 4.43 8.50
CA GLY A 86 -10.72 4.67 9.59
C GLY A 86 -9.87 3.45 10.01
N PRO A 87 -10.45 2.25 10.21
CA PRO A 87 -9.67 1.04 10.48
C PRO A 87 -8.64 0.69 9.40
N CYS A 88 -8.99 0.87 8.12
CA CYS A 88 -8.12 0.55 6.99
C CYS A 88 -6.99 1.57 6.85
N LEU A 89 -7.31 2.87 6.94
CA LEU A 89 -6.32 3.97 6.91
C LEU A 89 -5.23 3.80 7.98
N ARG A 90 -5.62 3.38 9.19
CA ARG A 90 -4.65 3.14 10.28
C ARG A 90 -3.63 2.06 9.92
N VAL A 91 -4.03 1.01 9.21
CA VAL A 91 -3.11 -0.06 8.80
C VAL A 91 -2.05 0.49 7.84
N GLY A 92 -2.46 1.18 6.77
CA GLY A 92 -1.50 1.78 5.82
C GLY A 92 -0.59 2.82 6.48
N ALA A 93 -1.13 3.63 7.38
CA ALA A 93 -0.35 4.63 8.10
C ALA A 93 0.67 4.02 9.09
N VAL A 94 0.33 2.90 9.73
CA VAL A 94 1.27 2.14 10.57
C VAL A 94 2.38 1.54 9.72
N VAL A 95 2.04 0.84 8.62
CA VAL A 95 3.04 0.26 7.70
C VAL A 95 4.01 1.34 7.21
N ALA A 96 3.49 2.48 6.74
CA ALA A 96 4.32 3.58 6.26
C ALA A 96 5.28 4.11 7.33
N ARG A 97 4.77 4.39 8.55
CA ARG A 97 5.58 4.93 9.65
C ARG A 97 6.61 3.93 10.18
N SER A 98 6.27 2.65 10.23
CA SER A 98 7.20 1.60 10.63
C SER A 98 8.37 1.44 9.65
N LEU A 99 8.15 1.70 8.36
CA LEU A 99 9.21 1.68 7.34
C LEU A 99 10.04 2.96 7.30
N SER A 100 9.48 4.09 7.76
CA SER A 100 10.17 5.40 7.77
C SER A 100 10.93 5.68 9.07
N SER A 101 10.98 4.71 10.00
CA SER A 101 11.62 4.84 11.30
C SER A 101 13.10 4.50 11.26
#